data_AF-A0A1L5KQU0-F1
#
_entry.id   AF-A0A1L5KQU0-F1
#
_cell.length_a   1.000
_cell.length_b   1.000
_cell.length_c   1.000
_cell.angle_alpha   90.00
_cell.angle_beta   90.00
_cell.angle_gamma   90.00
#
_symmetry.space_group_name_H-M   'P 1'
#
loop_
_entity.id
_entity.type
_entity.pdbx_description
1 polymer ?
#
loop_
_entity_poly.entity_id
_entity_poly.type
_entity_poly.pdbx_seq_one_letter_code
_entity_poly.pdbx_strand_id
1 'polypeptide(L)'
;TTTRHMLKESKTYASQTLMGGLSGFESPIGLDRRDRLSALKSGDIGFVHSWDINTSVDGPGTRMTVFMSGCPLRCQYCQNPDTWKMRDGKPVYLDAMIKKVDRYKDLFKATHGGITFSGGESMMQPAFVSRVFHAAKEMGVHTCLDTSGFLNTNYTDEMLEDIDLCLLDVKSGDEETYHKVTGGTLQPTIDFGQRLAKAGKKIWVRFVLVPGLTDSEENVENV
;
A
#
# COMPACT_ATOMS: atom_id res chain seq x y z
N THR A 1 -20.70 2.77 -7.92
CA THR A 1 -20.55 3.75 -9.02
C THR A 1 -19.38 4.67 -8.74
N THR A 2 -18.27 4.51 -9.47
CA THR A 2 -17.02 5.28 -9.28
C THR A 2 -17.08 6.65 -9.95
N THR A 3 -18.01 7.50 -9.51
CA THR A 3 -18.05 8.88 -9.98
C THR A 3 -16.81 9.62 -9.44
N ARG A 4 -16.06 10.30 -10.32
CA ARG A 4 -14.92 11.15 -9.93
C ARG A 4 -15.46 12.31 -9.10
N HIS A 5 -15.43 12.19 -7.77
CA HIS A 5 -16.21 13.08 -6.93
C HIS A 5 -15.57 14.46 -6.71
N MET A 6 -14.26 14.67 -6.94
CA MET A 6 -13.61 15.90 -6.44
C MET A 6 -12.51 16.50 -7.32
N LEU A 7 -12.43 16.16 -8.61
CA LEU A 7 -11.80 17.06 -9.59
C LEU A 7 -12.89 18.02 -10.02
N LYS A 8 -12.70 19.35 -9.89
CA LYS A 8 -13.70 20.35 -10.28
C LYS A 8 -14.44 19.88 -11.52
N GLU A 9 -15.77 19.72 -11.45
CA GLU A 9 -16.61 19.29 -12.59
C GLU A 9 -16.34 20.14 -13.85
N SER A 10 -15.74 21.32 -13.69
CA SER A 10 -15.39 22.28 -14.75
C SER A 10 -13.93 22.29 -15.23
N LYS A 11 -13.03 21.43 -14.73
CA LYS A 11 -11.62 21.35 -15.20
C LYS A 11 -11.28 19.94 -15.67
N THR A 12 -11.39 19.70 -16.96
CA THR A 12 -10.76 18.55 -17.61
C THR A 12 -9.24 18.75 -17.58
N TYR A 13 -8.53 18.08 -16.67
CA TYR A 13 -7.07 18.04 -16.73
C TYR A 13 -6.65 17.22 -17.94
N ALA A 14 -5.65 17.68 -18.69
CA ALA A 14 -5.01 16.86 -19.69
C ALA A 14 -4.43 15.60 -19.01
N SER A 15 -4.57 14.45 -19.66
CA SER A 15 -4.00 13.19 -19.19
C SER A 15 -2.84 12.78 -20.06
N GLN A 16 -1.83 12.17 -19.46
CA GLN A 16 -0.77 11.46 -20.18
C GLN A 16 -0.77 9.99 -19.81
N THR A 17 -0.35 9.16 -20.75
CA THR A 17 0.02 7.78 -20.47
C THR A 17 1.45 7.77 -19.94
N LEU A 18 1.65 7.21 -18.76
CA LEU A 18 2.98 7.05 -18.17
C LEU A 18 3.82 6.03 -18.96
N MET A 19 5.14 6.17 -18.87
CA MET A 19 6.15 5.28 -19.45
C MET A 19 6.98 4.60 -18.34
N GLY A 20 7.83 3.63 -18.68
CA GLY A 20 8.71 2.95 -17.72
C GLY A 20 7.95 2.08 -16.72
N GLY A 21 8.33 2.12 -15.45
CA GLY A 21 7.73 1.31 -14.36
C GLY A 21 6.24 1.56 -14.08
N LEU A 22 5.60 2.52 -14.76
CA LEU A 22 4.16 2.78 -14.70
C LEU A 22 3.50 2.76 -16.09
N SER A 23 4.14 2.08 -17.05
CA SER A 23 3.67 2.07 -18.43
C SER A 23 2.19 1.68 -18.57
N GLY A 24 1.45 2.52 -19.29
CA GLY A 24 0.03 2.31 -19.58
C GLY A 24 -0.95 2.85 -18.54
N PHE A 25 -0.48 3.51 -17.47
CA PHE A 25 -1.36 4.25 -16.55
C PHE A 25 -1.67 5.65 -17.06
N GLU A 26 -2.94 6.03 -17.01
CA GLU A 26 -3.36 7.42 -17.19
C GLU A 26 -3.04 8.24 -15.94
N SER A 27 -2.41 9.38 -16.14
CA SER A 27 -1.94 10.28 -15.09
C SER A 27 -2.35 11.73 -15.38
N PRO A 28 -2.79 12.50 -14.38
CA PRO A 28 -3.08 13.92 -14.54
C PRO A 28 -1.84 14.75 -14.89
N ILE A 29 -2.00 15.69 -15.81
CA ILE A 29 -1.02 16.74 -16.14
C ILE A 29 -1.48 18.06 -15.53
N GLY A 30 -0.56 18.80 -14.90
CA GLY A 30 -0.79 20.19 -14.50
C GLY A 30 -1.81 20.37 -13.36
N LEU A 31 -2.02 19.34 -12.52
CA LEU A 31 -2.78 19.50 -11.28
C LEU A 31 -2.11 20.56 -10.41
N ASP A 32 -2.86 21.62 -10.09
CA ASP A 32 -2.40 22.58 -9.11
C ASP A 32 -2.36 21.96 -7.70
N ARG A 33 -1.64 22.61 -6.78
CA ARG A 33 -1.39 22.07 -5.44
C ARG A 33 -2.68 21.77 -4.68
N ARG A 34 -3.72 22.61 -4.83
CA ARG A 34 -4.98 22.46 -4.08
C ARG A 34 -5.76 21.27 -4.59
N ASP A 35 -5.91 21.17 -5.91
CA ASP A 35 -6.65 20.09 -6.53
C ASP A 35 -5.95 18.74 -6.30
N ARG A 36 -4.62 18.72 -6.32
CA ARG A 36 -3.80 17.54 -5.96
C ARG A 36 -4.05 17.07 -4.52
N LEU A 37 -4.08 18.00 -3.56
CA LEU A 37 -4.35 17.65 -2.16
C LEU A 37 -5.78 17.14 -1.95
N SER A 38 -6.75 17.76 -2.64
CA SER A 38 -8.15 17.31 -2.60
C SER A 38 -8.30 15.90 -3.18
N ALA A 39 -7.71 15.65 -4.36
CA ALA A 39 -7.76 14.35 -5.04
C ALA A 39 -7.02 13.25 -4.26
N LEU A 40 -5.93 13.59 -3.57
CA LEU A 40 -5.25 12.65 -2.66
C LEU A 40 -6.15 12.29 -1.46
N LYS A 41 -6.83 13.30 -0.87
CA LYS A 41 -7.71 13.09 0.28
C LYS A 41 -8.96 12.27 -0.10
N SER A 42 -9.52 12.47 -1.28
CA SER A 42 -10.66 11.67 -1.78
C SER A 42 -10.24 10.29 -2.29
N GLY A 43 -8.95 10.05 -2.53
CA GLY A 43 -8.46 8.83 -3.17
C GLY A 43 -8.80 8.76 -4.66
N ASP A 44 -9.08 9.90 -5.33
CA ASP A 44 -9.26 9.95 -6.78
C ASP A 44 -7.92 9.77 -7.53
N ILE A 45 -6.81 10.06 -6.84
CA ILE A 45 -5.44 9.77 -7.30
C ILE A 45 -4.62 9.08 -6.20
N GLY A 46 -3.67 8.25 -6.61
CA GLY A 46 -2.63 7.68 -5.76
C GLY A 46 -1.25 7.96 -6.34
N PHE A 47 -0.28 8.30 -5.50
CA PHE A 47 1.13 8.43 -5.88
C PHE A 47 1.79 7.06 -5.85
N VAL A 48 2.03 6.53 -7.04
CA VAL A 48 2.62 5.22 -7.25
C VAL A 48 4.07 5.41 -7.71
N HIS A 49 5.00 4.65 -7.14
CA HIS A 49 6.38 4.60 -7.57
C HIS A 49 6.53 3.71 -8.82
N SER A 50 6.05 2.48 -8.70
CA SER A 50 6.11 1.45 -9.74
C SER A 50 5.04 0.39 -9.46
N TRP A 51 4.88 -0.55 -10.39
CA TRP A 51 4.11 -1.77 -10.19
C TRP A 51 4.77 -2.91 -10.95
N ASP A 52 4.49 -4.15 -10.55
CA ASP A 52 4.96 -5.34 -11.25
C ASP A 52 3.95 -6.49 -11.15
N ILE A 53 4.07 -7.49 -12.02
CA ILE A 53 3.38 -8.77 -11.92
C ILE A 53 4.43 -9.82 -11.56
N ASN A 54 4.32 -10.38 -10.36
CA ASN A 54 5.24 -11.41 -9.92
C ASN A 54 4.49 -12.56 -9.20
N THR A 55 5.19 -13.68 -9.02
CA THR A 55 4.68 -14.84 -8.26
C THR A 55 5.50 -15.07 -7.00
N SER A 56 6.12 -14.01 -6.48
CA SER A 56 7.21 -14.06 -5.52
C SER A 56 6.69 -13.96 -4.08
N VAL A 57 7.26 -13.05 -3.28
CA VAL A 57 7.09 -12.96 -1.83
C VAL A 57 6.01 -11.97 -1.38
N ASP A 58 5.20 -11.46 -2.31
CA ASP A 58 4.22 -10.39 -2.06
C ASP A 58 2.81 -10.91 -1.73
N GLY A 59 2.68 -12.21 -1.43
CA GLY A 59 1.44 -12.90 -1.08
C GLY A 59 1.19 -14.16 -1.93
N PRO A 60 0.04 -14.82 -1.77
CA PRO A 60 -0.27 -16.05 -2.52
C PRO A 60 -0.56 -15.77 -4.00
N GLY A 61 -0.19 -16.73 -4.85
CA GLY A 61 -0.46 -16.73 -6.29
C GLY A 61 0.32 -15.69 -7.09
N THR A 62 -0.10 -15.44 -8.34
CA THR A 62 0.46 -14.35 -9.13
C THR A 62 -0.20 -13.04 -8.73
N ARG A 63 0.61 -12.05 -8.35
CA ARG A 63 0.11 -10.77 -7.83
C ARG A 63 0.55 -9.59 -8.66
N MET A 64 -0.35 -8.64 -8.80
CA MET A 64 -0.01 -7.27 -9.15
C MET A 64 0.43 -6.56 -7.88
N THR A 65 1.73 -6.36 -7.72
CA THR A 65 2.28 -5.59 -6.60
C THR A 65 2.42 -4.14 -7.04
N VAL A 66 1.73 -3.24 -6.34
CA VAL A 66 1.78 -1.79 -6.57
C VAL A 66 2.61 -1.16 -5.46
N PHE A 67 3.74 -0.55 -5.83
CA PHE A 67 4.65 0.09 -4.91
C PHE A 67 4.25 1.57 -4.74
N MET A 68 3.69 1.92 -3.60
CA MET A 68 3.24 3.28 -3.29
C MET A 68 4.42 4.18 -2.92
N SER A 69 4.29 5.47 -3.20
CA SER A 69 5.25 6.48 -2.75
C SER A 69 4.82 7.17 -1.46
N GLY A 70 5.80 7.49 -0.62
CA GLY A 70 5.64 7.99 0.73
C GLY A 70 5.89 6.89 1.76
N CYS A 71 6.79 7.13 2.71
CA CYS A 71 6.92 6.33 3.93
C CYS A 71 7.30 7.24 5.11
N PRO A 72 6.65 7.13 6.29
CA PRO A 72 7.02 7.93 7.45
C PRO A 72 8.26 7.37 8.15
N LEU A 73 8.56 6.08 7.99
CA LEU A 73 9.69 5.41 8.63
C LEU A 73 10.99 5.60 7.83
N ARG A 74 12.13 5.43 8.50
CA ARG A 74 13.49 5.50 7.94
C ARG A 74 14.27 4.24 8.32
N CYS A 75 13.68 3.08 8.00
CA CYS A 75 14.28 1.78 8.27
C CYS A 75 15.73 1.73 7.76
N GLN A 76 16.67 1.38 8.63
CA GLN A 76 18.10 1.34 8.29
C GLN A 76 18.41 0.36 7.15
N TYR A 77 17.59 -0.68 6.99
CA TYR A 77 17.67 -1.67 5.92
C TYR A 77 16.61 -1.48 4.82
N CYS A 78 16.02 -0.29 4.68
CA CYS A 78 15.01 -0.06 3.65
C CYS A 78 15.56 -0.38 2.25
N GLN A 79 14.94 -1.35 1.57
CA GLN A 79 15.33 -1.75 0.22
C GLN A 79 14.92 -0.72 -0.84
N ASN A 80 13.91 0.12 -0.54
CA ASN A 80 13.32 1.07 -1.47
C ASN A 80 13.34 2.51 -0.91
N PRO A 81 14.52 3.10 -0.58
CA PRO A 81 14.59 4.43 0.01
C PRO A 81 14.13 5.55 -0.95
N ASP A 82 14.13 5.29 -2.25
CA ASP A 82 13.54 6.12 -3.30
C ASP A 82 12.01 6.25 -3.19
N THR A 83 11.33 5.34 -2.50
CA THR A 83 9.89 5.46 -2.23
C THR A 83 9.56 6.38 -1.06
N TRP A 84 10.54 6.84 -0.25
CA TRP A 84 10.26 7.57 1.00
C TRP A 84 9.46 8.87 0.82
N LYS A 85 9.68 9.59 -0.28
CA LYS A 85 9.03 10.88 -0.52
C LYS A 85 7.87 10.68 -1.49
N MET A 86 6.68 11.08 -1.06
CA MET A 86 5.47 10.99 -1.88
C MET A 86 5.59 11.70 -3.24
N ARG A 87 6.37 12.80 -3.29
CA ARG A 87 6.61 13.58 -4.51
C ARG A 87 7.41 12.86 -5.59
N ASP A 88 8.13 11.79 -5.22
CA ASP A 88 8.97 11.03 -6.14
C ASP A 88 8.13 10.00 -6.92
N GLY A 89 6.89 9.74 -6.48
CA GLY A 89 5.89 8.96 -7.23
C GLY A 89 5.18 9.75 -8.33
N LYS A 90 4.45 9.02 -9.18
CA LYS A 90 3.55 9.60 -10.18
C LYS A 90 2.10 9.45 -9.74
N PRO A 91 1.26 10.50 -9.90
CA PRO A 91 -0.16 10.37 -9.65
C PRO A 91 -0.78 9.44 -10.69
N VAL A 92 -1.52 8.44 -10.23
CA VAL A 92 -2.30 7.50 -11.03
C VAL A 92 -3.76 7.69 -10.65
N TYR A 93 -4.65 7.78 -11.65
CA TYR A 93 -6.08 7.88 -11.36
C TYR A 93 -6.64 6.54 -10.84
N LEU A 94 -7.65 6.64 -9.97
CA LEU A 94 -8.33 5.47 -9.42
C LEU A 94 -8.91 4.56 -10.52
N ASP A 95 -9.57 5.14 -11.52
CA ASP A 95 -10.16 4.38 -12.63
C ASP A 95 -9.09 3.70 -13.50
N ALA A 96 -7.95 4.34 -13.72
CA ALA A 96 -6.81 3.75 -14.40
C ALA A 96 -6.26 2.55 -13.63
N MET A 97 -6.18 2.63 -12.30
CA MET A 97 -5.80 1.51 -11.43
C MET A 97 -6.81 0.35 -11.51
N ILE A 98 -8.09 0.63 -11.34
CA ILE A 98 -9.15 -0.39 -11.40
C ILE A 98 -9.16 -1.08 -12.78
N LYS A 99 -9.08 -0.31 -13.89
CA LYS A 99 -8.98 -0.87 -15.25
C LYS A 99 -7.76 -1.77 -15.43
N LYS A 100 -6.65 -1.46 -14.76
CA LYS A 100 -5.46 -2.31 -14.79
C LYS A 100 -5.72 -3.61 -14.04
N VAL A 101 -6.29 -3.56 -12.85
CA VAL A 101 -6.65 -4.77 -12.07
C VAL A 101 -7.60 -5.67 -12.86
N ASP A 102 -8.66 -5.10 -13.44
CA ASP A 102 -9.64 -5.84 -14.26
C ASP A 102 -8.97 -6.60 -15.42
N ARG A 103 -7.98 -5.99 -16.07
CA ARG A 103 -7.23 -6.62 -17.18
C ARG A 103 -6.52 -7.91 -16.78
N TYR A 104 -6.14 -8.07 -15.53
CA TYR A 104 -5.42 -9.25 -15.02
C TYR A 104 -6.29 -10.18 -14.17
N LYS A 105 -7.61 -9.91 -14.04
CA LYS A 105 -8.49 -10.67 -13.14
C LYS A 105 -8.53 -12.18 -13.44
N ASP A 106 -8.50 -12.56 -14.72
CA ASP A 106 -8.54 -13.98 -15.11
C ASP A 106 -7.24 -14.69 -14.75
N LEU A 107 -6.10 -14.00 -14.85
CA LEU A 107 -4.81 -14.49 -14.36
C LEU A 107 -4.83 -14.70 -12.85
N PHE A 108 -5.35 -13.73 -12.09
CA PHE A 108 -5.47 -13.84 -10.64
C PHE A 108 -6.36 -15.00 -10.23
N LYS A 109 -7.49 -15.19 -10.93
CA LYS A 109 -8.38 -16.32 -10.70
C LYS A 109 -7.69 -17.66 -10.98
N ALA A 110 -6.95 -17.78 -12.08
CA ALA A 110 -6.27 -19.01 -12.45
C ALA A 110 -5.13 -19.39 -11.48
N THR A 111 -4.47 -18.39 -10.89
CA THR A 111 -3.28 -18.57 -10.05
C THR A 111 -3.57 -18.45 -8.56
N HIS A 112 -4.83 -18.24 -8.18
CA HIS A 112 -5.25 -17.89 -6.80
C HIS A 112 -4.47 -16.68 -6.25
N GLY A 113 -4.20 -15.73 -7.13
CA GLY A 113 -3.45 -14.51 -6.89
C GLY A 113 -4.34 -13.29 -6.67
N GLY A 114 -3.80 -12.09 -6.93
CA GLY A 114 -4.57 -10.85 -6.77
C GLY A 114 -3.74 -9.56 -6.80
N ILE A 115 -4.16 -8.55 -6.04
CA ILE A 115 -3.43 -7.27 -5.92
C ILE A 115 -2.79 -7.11 -4.54
N THR A 116 -1.55 -6.64 -4.49
CA THR A 116 -0.85 -6.22 -3.27
C THR A 116 -0.49 -4.75 -3.35
N PHE A 117 -0.80 -3.97 -2.32
CA PHE A 117 -0.23 -2.63 -2.17
C PHE A 117 0.93 -2.67 -1.16
N SER A 118 2.12 -2.28 -1.62
CA SER A 118 3.40 -2.27 -0.89
C SER A 118 4.16 -0.96 -1.22
N GLY A 119 5.50 -0.98 -1.29
CA GLY A 119 6.36 0.14 -1.70
C GLY A 119 6.98 0.86 -0.51
N GLY A 120 6.58 2.11 -0.32
CA GLY A 120 6.89 2.88 0.88
C GLY A 120 6.01 2.44 2.04
N GLU A 121 4.91 3.16 2.27
CA GLU A 121 3.89 2.81 3.25
C GLU A 121 2.50 3.03 2.64
N SER A 122 1.83 1.94 2.30
CA SER A 122 0.48 1.93 1.70
C SER A 122 -0.53 2.71 2.55
N MET A 123 -0.36 2.70 3.88
CA MET A 123 -1.21 3.44 4.81
C MET A 123 -1.03 4.97 4.80
N MET A 124 -0.08 5.50 4.03
CA MET A 124 -0.01 6.94 3.75
C MET A 124 -1.10 7.40 2.77
N GLN A 125 -1.71 6.49 2.02
CA GLN A 125 -2.70 6.80 0.99
C GLN A 125 -3.96 5.92 1.14
N PRO A 126 -4.58 5.86 2.33
CA PRO A 126 -5.60 4.87 2.68
C PRO A 126 -6.85 5.00 1.81
N ALA A 127 -7.26 6.22 1.45
CA ALA A 127 -8.44 6.47 0.62
C ALA A 127 -8.29 5.88 -0.80
N PHE A 128 -7.11 6.00 -1.41
CA PHE A 128 -6.87 5.41 -2.72
C PHE A 128 -6.81 3.88 -2.64
N VAL A 129 -6.03 3.34 -1.70
CA VAL A 129 -5.83 1.90 -1.54
C VAL A 129 -7.15 1.18 -1.22
N SER A 130 -7.92 1.67 -0.24
CA SER A 130 -9.22 1.07 0.13
C SER A 130 -10.22 1.09 -1.02
N ARG A 131 -10.31 2.19 -1.79
CA ARG A 131 -11.20 2.26 -2.96
C ARG A 131 -10.80 1.27 -4.07
N VAL A 132 -9.50 1.04 -4.27
CA VAL A 132 -9.03 0.01 -5.21
C VAL A 132 -9.34 -1.38 -4.67
N PHE A 133 -9.12 -1.65 -3.38
CA PHE A 133 -9.48 -2.92 -2.76
C PHE A 133 -10.96 -3.22 -2.86
N HIS A 134 -11.82 -2.25 -2.55
CA HIS A 134 -13.26 -2.39 -2.69
C HIS A 134 -13.66 -2.81 -4.11
N ALA A 135 -13.16 -2.10 -5.14
CA ALA A 135 -13.40 -2.46 -6.52
C ALA A 135 -12.83 -3.85 -6.89
N ALA A 136 -11.65 -4.21 -6.35
CA ALA A 136 -11.06 -5.53 -6.54
C ALA A 136 -11.94 -6.65 -5.93
N LYS A 137 -12.52 -6.42 -4.75
CA LYS A 137 -13.47 -7.33 -4.11
C LYS A 137 -14.73 -7.52 -4.95
N GLU A 138 -15.29 -6.45 -5.52
CA GLU A 138 -16.42 -6.54 -6.46
C GLU A 138 -16.10 -7.40 -7.70
N MET A 139 -14.83 -7.42 -8.13
CA MET A 139 -14.35 -8.26 -9.23
C MET A 139 -13.98 -9.69 -8.82
N GLY A 140 -14.10 -10.05 -7.54
CA GLY A 140 -13.66 -11.35 -7.01
C GLY A 140 -12.14 -11.53 -6.96
N VAL A 141 -11.38 -10.44 -6.94
CA VAL A 141 -9.91 -10.44 -6.86
C VAL A 141 -9.47 -10.37 -5.41
N HIS A 142 -8.52 -11.23 -5.02
CA HIS A 142 -7.96 -11.24 -3.66
C HIS A 142 -7.12 -10.00 -3.38
N THR A 143 -7.36 -9.35 -2.24
CA THR A 143 -6.64 -8.14 -1.83
C THR A 143 -5.57 -8.44 -0.78
N CYS A 144 -4.42 -7.77 -0.86
CA CYS A 144 -3.34 -7.95 0.10
C CYS A 144 -2.77 -6.58 0.48
N LEU A 145 -2.80 -6.25 1.77
CA LEU A 145 -2.15 -5.05 2.30
C LEU A 145 -0.76 -5.43 2.81
N ASP A 146 0.28 -4.85 2.24
CA ASP A 146 1.65 -4.93 2.76
C ASP A 146 1.99 -3.60 3.44
N THR A 147 2.27 -3.65 4.74
CA THR A 147 2.44 -2.47 5.58
C THR A 147 3.28 -2.72 6.84
N SER A 148 3.89 -1.67 7.36
CA SER A 148 4.46 -1.66 8.72
C SER A 148 3.40 -1.57 9.83
N GLY A 149 2.15 -1.23 9.50
CA GLY A 149 1.09 -0.98 10.49
C GLY A 149 1.28 0.32 11.29
N PHE A 150 2.39 1.04 11.11
CA PHE A 150 2.74 2.22 11.91
C PHE A 150 1.68 3.33 11.83
N LEU A 151 0.98 3.45 10.70
CA LEU A 151 -0.08 4.44 10.49
C LEU A 151 -1.47 3.85 10.77
N ASN A 152 -1.61 2.99 11.80
CA ASN A 152 -2.85 2.26 12.07
C ASN A 152 -4.11 3.14 12.05
N THR A 153 -4.04 4.34 12.63
CA THR A 153 -5.16 5.27 12.76
C THR A 153 -5.65 5.86 11.44
N ASN A 154 -4.87 5.74 10.37
CA ASN A 154 -5.27 6.15 9.02
C ASN A 154 -6.24 5.17 8.35
N TYR A 155 -6.35 3.94 8.85
CA TYR A 155 -7.29 2.94 8.37
C TYR A 155 -8.49 2.86 9.31
N THR A 156 -9.70 2.96 8.76
CA THR A 156 -10.94 2.70 9.51
C THR A 156 -11.23 1.20 9.57
N ASP A 157 -12.12 0.78 10.46
CA ASP A 157 -12.51 -0.62 10.56
C ASP A 157 -13.24 -1.11 9.29
N GLU A 158 -14.03 -0.25 8.64
CA GLU A 158 -14.64 -0.54 7.31
C GLU A 158 -13.58 -0.83 6.24
N MET A 159 -12.46 -0.08 6.23
CA MET A 159 -11.38 -0.35 5.28
C MET A 159 -10.70 -1.70 5.52
N LEU A 160 -10.78 -2.26 6.74
CA LEU A 160 -10.25 -3.60 7.03
C LEU A 160 -11.10 -4.69 6.37
N GLU A 161 -12.40 -4.45 6.15
CA GLU A 161 -13.31 -5.44 5.59
C GLU A 161 -12.86 -5.93 4.21
N ASP A 162 -12.31 -5.02 3.40
CA ASP A 162 -11.82 -5.30 2.06
C ASP A 162 -10.39 -5.86 2.01
N ILE A 163 -9.78 -6.17 3.17
CA ILE A 163 -8.46 -6.83 3.25
C ILE A 163 -8.68 -8.35 3.43
N ASP A 164 -8.19 -9.15 2.48
CA ASP A 164 -8.18 -10.62 2.60
C ASP A 164 -6.95 -11.13 3.35
N LEU A 165 -5.79 -10.50 3.11
CA LEU A 165 -4.51 -10.79 3.76
C LEU A 165 -3.79 -9.49 4.11
N CYS A 166 -3.21 -9.43 5.31
CA CYS A 166 -2.22 -8.42 5.65
C CYS A 166 -0.84 -9.07 5.78
N LEU A 167 0.15 -8.57 5.04
CA LEU A 167 1.56 -8.79 5.33
C LEU A 167 1.96 -7.68 6.30
N LEU A 168 2.06 -8.02 7.59
CA LEU A 168 2.33 -7.06 8.65
C LEU A 168 3.79 -7.15 9.06
N ASP A 169 4.55 -6.10 8.80
CA ASP A 169 5.95 -6.06 9.18
C ASP A 169 6.14 -5.54 10.60
N VAL A 170 6.44 -6.47 11.51
CA VAL A 170 6.94 -6.14 12.84
C VAL A 170 8.45 -6.02 12.72
N LYS A 171 8.99 -4.80 12.84
CA LYS A 171 10.41 -4.53 12.59
C LYS A 171 11.31 -4.89 13.77
N SER A 172 10.72 -5.02 14.95
CA SER A 172 11.33 -5.42 16.23
C SER A 172 10.21 -5.60 17.26
N GLY A 173 10.39 -6.50 18.23
CA GLY A 173 9.49 -6.70 19.36
C GLY A 173 9.84 -5.83 20.58
N ASP A 174 10.96 -5.12 20.50
CA ASP A 174 11.45 -4.20 21.52
C ASP A 174 11.32 -2.75 21.05
N GLU A 175 10.83 -1.84 21.90
CA GLU A 175 10.57 -0.44 21.54
C GLU A 175 11.87 0.32 21.22
N GLU A 176 12.94 0.09 21.99
CA GLU A 176 14.23 0.76 21.76
C GLU A 176 14.84 0.35 20.42
N THR A 177 14.85 -0.95 20.15
CA THR A 177 15.34 -1.54 18.90
C THR A 177 14.46 -1.12 17.72
N TYR A 178 13.13 -1.13 17.86
CA TYR A 178 12.21 -0.63 16.83
C TYR A 178 12.50 0.83 16.49
N HIS A 179 12.67 1.68 17.51
CA HIS A 179 13.00 3.10 17.32
C HIS A 179 14.35 3.27 16.62
N LYS A 180 15.39 2.55 17.08
CA LYS A 180 16.71 2.56 16.45
C LYS A 180 16.65 2.15 14.98
N VAL A 181 15.90 1.09 14.67
CA VAL A 181 15.80 0.53 13.31
C VAL A 181 15.01 1.44 12.39
N THR A 182 13.87 1.99 12.84
CA THR A 182 12.87 2.62 11.96
C THR A 182 12.75 4.13 12.12
N GLY A 183 13.18 4.68 13.26
CA GLY A 183 12.90 6.04 13.70
C GLY A 183 11.46 6.26 14.20
N GLY A 184 10.62 5.23 14.19
CA GLY A 184 9.22 5.26 14.66
C GLY A 184 9.07 4.76 16.10
N THR A 185 7.83 4.43 16.45
CA THR A 185 7.45 3.77 17.72
C THR A 185 6.71 2.47 17.42
N LEU A 186 6.83 1.46 18.28
CA LEU A 186 6.32 0.11 18.01
C LEU A 186 4.80 0.00 18.22
N GLN A 187 4.27 0.62 19.28
CA GLN A 187 2.87 0.44 19.68
C GLN A 187 1.83 0.57 18.54
N PRO A 188 1.93 1.55 17.61
CA PRO A 188 0.98 1.64 16.49
C PRO A 188 0.91 0.39 15.61
N THR A 189 2.04 -0.28 15.37
CA THR A 189 2.10 -1.55 14.62
C THR A 189 1.38 -2.66 15.37
N ILE A 190 1.58 -2.75 16.70
CA ILE A 190 0.89 -3.72 17.56
C ILE A 190 -0.62 -3.48 17.53
N ASP A 191 -1.05 -2.23 17.69
CA ASP A 191 -2.47 -1.85 17.67
C ASP A 191 -3.12 -2.25 16.33
N PHE A 192 -2.41 -2.05 15.22
CA PHE A 192 -2.91 -2.48 13.91
C PHE A 192 -3.08 -3.99 13.82
N GLY A 193 -2.09 -4.77 14.27
CA GLY A 193 -2.17 -6.22 14.31
C GLY A 193 -3.34 -6.72 15.16
N GLN A 194 -3.56 -6.10 16.33
CA GLN A 194 -4.71 -6.42 17.19
C GLN A 194 -6.05 -6.09 16.52
N ARG A 195 -6.15 -4.96 15.81
CA ARG A 195 -7.36 -4.58 15.06
C ARG A 195 -7.65 -5.56 13.93
N LEU A 196 -6.64 -5.97 13.17
CA LEU A 196 -6.77 -7.01 12.14
C LEU A 196 -7.22 -8.35 12.72
N ALA A 197 -6.61 -8.78 13.84
CA ALA A 197 -6.97 -10.02 14.52
C ALA A 197 -8.41 -9.99 15.04
N LYS A 198 -8.82 -8.88 15.66
CA LYS A 198 -10.20 -8.66 16.13
C LYS A 198 -11.21 -8.69 14.97
N ALA A 199 -10.83 -8.18 13.81
CA ALA A 199 -11.64 -8.22 12.59
C ALA A 199 -11.59 -9.58 11.86
N GLY A 200 -10.93 -10.60 12.42
CA GLY A 200 -10.83 -11.94 11.85
C GLY A 200 -10.01 -12.00 10.55
N LYS A 201 -9.12 -11.02 10.33
CA LYS A 201 -8.32 -10.93 9.10
C LYS A 201 -7.11 -11.85 9.17
N LYS A 202 -6.75 -12.43 8.03
CA LYS A 202 -5.54 -13.24 7.93
C LYS A 202 -4.32 -12.33 7.96
N ILE A 203 -3.38 -12.65 8.84
CA ILE A 203 -2.14 -11.89 9.01
C ILE A 203 -0.97 -12.84 8.75
N TRP A 204 -0.03 -12.38 7.93
CA TRP A 204 1.31 -12.94 7.86
C TRP A 204 2.26 -11.93 8.51
N VAL A 205 2.76 -12.26 9.69
CA VAL A 205 3.79 -11.47 10.35
C VAL A 205 5.09 -11.65 9.57
N ARG A 206 5.74 -10.54 9.23
CA ARG A 206 7.05 -10.52 8.59
C ARG A 206 8.04 -9.83 9.52
N PHE A 207 9.21 -10.45 9.65
CA PHE A 207 10.29 -9.95 10.49
C PHE A 207 11.61 -10.06 9.72
N VAL A 208 12.37 -8.97 9.69
CA VAL A 208 13.69 -8.93 9.03
C VAL A 208 14.77 -9.06 10.08
N LEU A 209 15.44 -10.22 10.09
CA LEU A 209 16.57 -10.51 10.97
C LEU A 209 17.85 -9.93 10.37
N VAL A 210 18.46 -8.96 11.06
CA VAL A 210 19.67 -8.27 10.65
C VAL A 210 20.74 -8.46 11.73
N PRO A 211 21.87 -9.10 11.41
CA PRO A 211 22.94 -9.36 12.38
C PRO A 211 23.44 -8.09 13.09
N GLY A 212 23.50 -8.13 14.41
CA GLY A 212 23.91 -7.01 15.28
C GLY A 212 22.88 -5.87 15.38
N LEU A 213 21.67 -6.03 14.83
CA LEU A 213 20.64 -4.99 14.83
C LEU A 213 19.29 -5.51 15.34
N THR A 214 18.77 -6.61 14.78
CA THR A 214 17.47 -7.19 15.17
C THR A 214 17.56 -8.68 15.53
N ASP A 215 18.75 -9.27 15.55
CA ASP A 215 18.98 -10.71 15.68
C ASP A 215 19.11 -11.23 17.12
N SER A 216 18.98 -10.38 18.15
CA SER A 216 18.99 -10.88 19.53
C SER A 216 17.80 -11.80 19.78
N GLU A 217 18.04 -12.92 20.45
CA GLU A 217 16.99 -13.92 20.75
C GLU A 217 15.80 -13.29 21.46
N GLU A 218 16.05 -12.45 22.47
CA GLU A 218 15.01 -11.69 23.20
C GLU A 218 14.14 -10.82 22.28
N ASN A 219 14.75 -10.11 21.32
CA ASN A 219 13.98 -9.30 20.37
C ASN A 219 13.12 -10.18 19.47
N VAL A 220 13.63 -11.34 19.04
CA VAL A 220 12.88 -12.29 18.20
C VAL A 220 11.73 -12.93 18.98
N GLU A 221 11.93 -13.28 20.25
CA GLU A 221 10.86 -13.82 21.12
C GLU A 221 9.73 -12.81 21.38
N ASN A 222 10.05 -11.52 21.37
CA ASN A 222 9.06 -10.44 21.57
C ASN A 222 8.22 -10.11 20.33
N VAL A 223 8.58 -10.63 19.14
CA VAL A 223 7.87 -10.41 17.86
C VAL A 223 6.73 -11.41 17.68
#